data_AF-A0A368HEB8-F1
#
_entry.id   AF-A0A368HEB8-F1
#
_cell.length_a   1.000
_cell.length_b   1.000
_cell.length_c   1.000
_cell.angle_alpha   90.00
_cell.angle_beta   90.00
_cell.angle_gamma   90.00
#
_symmetry.space_group_name_H-M   'P 1'
#
loop_
_entity.id
_entity.type
_entity.pdbx_description
1 polymer ?
#
loop_
_entity_poly.entity_id
_entity_poly.type
_entity_poly.pdbx_seq_one_letter_code
_entity_poly.pdbx_strand_id
1 'polypeptide(L)'
;MIRLATFAILFAVVYSYGVPQAPPAPPQYNPAPAPQYAPPPPPPPPQYYYEKSCKKAVITCGMGKMMLMTGDNEILAAGLGAQKVATCRGNGGWRAENVDGRMIDFDTVRCVTMAR
;
A
#
# COMPACT_ATOMS: atom_id res chain seq x y z
N MET A 1 6.39 -59.47 65.67
CA MET A 1 7.04 -58.17 65.36
C MET A 1 7.80 -58.36 64.05
N ILE A 2 7.85 -57.36 63.15
CA ILE A 2 8.34 -57.43 61.74
C ILE A 2 7.23 -57.81 60.72
N ARG A 3 6.30 -56.90 60.40
CA ARG A 3 5.55 -56.88 59.12
C ARG A 3 5.03 -55.49 58.68
N LEU A 4 5.44 -54.40 59.34
CA LEU A 4 4.96 -53.03 59.02
C LEU A 4 6.00 -52.12 58.35
N ALA A 5 7.30 -52.45 58.41
CA ALA A 5 8.36 -51.59 57.87
C ALA A 5 8.53 -51.70 56.34
N THR A 6 8.12 -52.82 55.73
CA THR A 6 8.36 -53.08 54.30
C THR A 6 7.37 -52.39 53.36
N PHE A 7 6.16 -52.07 53.83
CA PHE A 7 5.14 -51.38 53.01
C PHE A 7 5.41 -49.89 52.82
N ALA A 8 6.09 -49.23 53.78
CA ALA A 8 6.40 -47.81 53.69
C ALA A 8 7.48 -47.49 52.61
N ILE A 9 8.42 -48.42 52.39
CA ILE A 9 9.50 -48.23 51.41
C ILE A 9 8.96 -48.37 49.98
N LEU A 10 8.00 -49.26 49.72
CA LEU A 10 7.40 -49.42 48.39
C LEU A 10 6.55 -48.22 47.97
N PHE A 11 5.84 -47.57 48.91
CA PHE A 11 5.08 -46.36 48.59
C PHE A 11 5.96 -45.15 48.23
N ALA A 12 7.14 -45.02 48.85
CA ALA A 12 8.08 -43.94 48.54
C ALA A 12 8.73 -44.07 47.15
N VAL A 13 8.97 -45.31 46.69
CA VAL A 13 9.54 -45.58 45.37
C VAL A 13 8.53 -45.31 44.26
N VAL A 14 7.24 -45.60 44.45
CA VAL A 14 6.22 -45.36 43.41
C VAL A 14 5.95 -43.85 43.21
N TYR A 15 6.12 -43.03 44.25
CA TYR A 15 5.87 -41.58 44.15
C TYR A 15 6.96 -40.81 43.38
N SER A 16 8.18 -41.34 43.27
CA SER A 16 9.30 -40.64 42.61
C SER A 16 9.40 -40.88 41.10
N TYR A 17 8.76 -41.92 40.55
CA TYR A 17 8.80 -42.22 39.11
C TYR A 17 7.60 -41.69 38.31
N GLY A 18 6.64 -41.03 38.97
CA GLY A 18 5.32 -40.79 38.40
C GLY A 18 4.95 -39.33 38.09
N VAL A 19 5.83 -38.35 38.24
CA VAL A 19 5.47 -36.96 37.90
C VAL A 19 5.73 -36.74 36.40
N PRO A 20 4.69 -36.72 35.54
CA PRO A 20 4.89 -36.40 34.14
C PRO A 20 5.48 -34.99 34.06
N GLN A 21 6.67 -34.87 33.49
CA GLN A 21 7.21 -33.57 33.15
C GLN A 21 6.28 -32.94 32.12
N ALA A 22 5.76 -31.75 32.44
CA ALA A 22 4.98 -30.98 31.49
C ALA A 22 5.83 -30.81 30.22
N PRO A 23 5.26 -31.04 29.02
CA PRO A 23 6.00 -30.81 27.79
C PRO A 23 6.50 -29.36 27.78
N PRO A 24 7.71 -29.12 27.23
CA PRO A 24 8.25 -27.76 27.14
C PRO A 24 7.25 -26.86 26.40
N ALA A 25 7.14 -25.62 26.83
CA ALA A 25 6.29 -24.64 26.17
C ALA A 25 6.64 -24.57 24.67
N PRO A 26 5.65 -24.46 23.77
CA PRO A 26 5.92 -24.31 22.36
C PRO A 26 6.79 -23.07 22.12
N PRO A 27 7.71 -23.12 21.14
CA PRO A 27 8.53 -21.96 20.80
C PRO A 27 7.64 -20.76 20.46
N GLN A 28 7.93 -19.61 21.08
CA GLN A 28 7.20 -18.38 20.78
C GLN A 28 7.54 -17.95 19.34
N TYR A 29 6.54 -17.90 18.47
CA TYR A 29 6.70 -17.38 17.12
C TYR A 29 7.00 -15.87 17.18
N ASN A 30 8.18 -15.48 16.72
CA ASN A 30 8.53 -14.09 16.51
C ASN A 30 8.53 -13.82 15.00
N PRO A 31 7.50 -13.17 14.44
CA PRO A 31 7.47 -12.86 13.03
C PRO A 31 8.67 -11.97 12.66
N ALA A 32 9.24 -12.20 11.49
CA ALA A 32 10.23 -11.29 10.94
C ALA A 32 9.63 -9.88 10.84
N PRO A 33 10.41 -8.80 11.09
CA PRO A 33 9.95 -7.45 10.84
C PRO A 33 9.42 -7.32 9.41
N ALA A 34 8.30 -6.61 9.25
CA ALA A 34 7.79 -6.32 7.91
C ALA A 34 8.87 -5.55 7.11
N PRO A 35 9.07 -5.86 5.82
CA PRO A 35 9.96 -5.08 4.98
C PRO A 35 9.55 -3.61 5.01
N GLN A 36 10.48 -2.73 5.37
CA GLN A 36 10.29 -1.29 5.19
C GLN A 36 10.56 -0.95 3.72
N TYR A 37 9.49 -0.71 2.96
CA TYR A 37 9.62 -0.22 1.60
C TYR A 37 9.93 1.28 1.61
N ALA A 38 10.86 1.71 0.76
CA ALA A 38 11.03 3.12 0.49
C ALA A 38 9.72 3.69 -0.08
N PRO A 39 9.32 4.92 0.30
CA PRO A 39 8.16 5.56 -0.31
C PRO A 39 8.37 5.67 -1.83
N PRO A 40 7.28 5.59 -2.62
CA PRO A 40 7.39 5.75 -4.06
C PRO A 40 7.98 7.13 -4.40
N PRO A 41 8.77 7.24 -5.48
CA PRO A 41 9.28 8.53 -5.91
C PRO A 41 8.13 9.50 -6.21
N PRO A 42 8.31 10.80 -5.94
CA PRO A 42 7.29 11.80 -6.27
C PRO A 42 7.05 11.83 -7.79
N PRO A 43 5.82 12.17 -8.22
CA PRO A 43 5.52 12.31 -9.64
C PRO A 43 6.38 13.40 -10.28
N PRO A 44 6.72 13.28 -11.57
CA PRO A 44 7.47 14.30 -12.27
C PRO A 44 6.69 15.62 -12.28
N PRO A 45 7.36 16.78 -12.21
CA PRO A 45 6.68 18.06 -12.35
C PRO A 45 6.05 18.18 -13.74
N PRO A 46 4.90 18.87 -13.86
CA PRO A 46 4.30 19.15 -15.16
C PRO A 46 5.26 19.97 -16.03
N GLN A 47 5.33 19.62 -17.31
CA GLN A 47 6.09 20.39 -18.30
C GLN A 47 5.17 21.40 -18.97
N TYR A 48 5.70 22.57 -19.30
CA TYR A 48 4.92 23.65 -19.91
C TYR A 48 5.52 24.10 -21.23
N TYR A 49 4.67 24.42 -22.20
CA TYR A 49 5.06 25.05 -23.44
C TYR A 49 3.96 26.01 -23.90
N TYR A 50 4.28 26.90 -24.83
CA TYR A 50 3.29 27.80 -25.43
C TYR A 50 2.96 27.33 -26.84
N GLU A 51 1.69 27.33 -27.17
CA GLU A 51 1.20 27.14 -28.53
C GLU A 51 0.33 28.34 -28.90
N LYS A 52 0.81 29.13 -29.88
CA LYS A 52 0.26 30.46 -30.20
C LYS A 52 0.34 31.37 -28.97
N SER A 53 -0.80 31.83 -28.45
CA SER A 53 -0.92 32.70 -27.27
C SER A 53 -1.39 31.97 -26.01
N CYS A 54 -1.51 30.63 -26.04
CA CYS A 54 -1.97 29.87 -24.89
C CYS A 54 -0.90 28.92 -24.35
N LYS A 55 -0.76 28.94 -23.02
CA LYS A 55 0.09 28.02 -22.26
C LYS A 55 -0.54 26.63 -22.28
N LYS A 56 0.25 25.61 -22.58
CA LYS A 56 -0.11 24.20 -22.49
C LYS A 56 0.72 23.54 -21.39
N ALA A 57 0.11 22.59 -20.68
CA ALA A 57 0.75 21.78 -19.66
C ALA A 57 0.68 20.31 -20.07
N VAL A 58 1.83 19.66 -20.14
CA VAL A 58 1.94 18.20 -20.25
C VAL A 58 1.96 17.63 -18.85
N ILE A 59 0.88 16.94 -18.49
CA ILE A 59 0.69 16.33 -17.19
C ILE A 59 0.93 14.84 -17.35
N THR A 60 1.95 14.31 -16.68
CA THR A 60 2.35 12.91 -16.76
C THR A 60 2.26 12.29 -15.38
N CYS A 61 1.44 11.25 -15.24
CA CYS A 61 1.49 10.40 -14.05
C CYS A 61 2.73 9.53 -14.09
N GLY A 62 3.32 9.28 -12.91
CA GLY A 62 4.54 8.48 -12.76
C GLY A 62 4.40 7.03 -13.27
N MET A 63 5.41 6.22 -12.97
CA MET A 63 5.42 4.83 -13.43
C MET A 63 4.27 4.00 -12.84
N GLY A 64 3.71 3.09 -13.66
CA GLY A 64 2.67 2.15 -13.26
C GLY A 64 1.30 2.43 -13.90
N LYS A 65 0.32 1.61 -13.52
CA LYS A 65 -1.09 1.77 -13.92
C LYS A 65 -1.71 2.92 -13.12
N MET A 66 -1.81 4.08 -13.75
CA MET A 66 -2.27 5.32 -13.12
C MET A 66 -3.51 5.85 -13.83
N MET A 67 -4.29 6.64 -13.10
CA MET A 67 -5.42 7.40 -13.58
C MET A 67 -5.18 8.88 -13.29
N LEU A 68 -5.22 9.72 -14.32
CA LEU A 68 -5.17 11.18 -14.19
C LEU A 68 -6.60 11.69 -14.07
N MET A 69 -6.92 12.30 -12.93
CA MET A 69 -8.25 12.80 -12.61
C MET A 69 -8.21 14.29 -12.28
N THR A 70 -9.29 15.00 -12.53
CA THR A 70 -9.49 16.36 -12.03
C THR A 70 -9.83 16.36 -10.53
N GLY A 71 -9.85 17.54 -9.91
CA GLY A 71 -10.37 17.73 -8.55
C GLY A 71 -11.80 17.18 -8.37
N ASP A 72 -12.63 17.30 -9.40
CA ASP A 72 -14.04 16.88 -9.44
C ASP A 72 -14.24 15.40 -9.82
N ASN A 73 -13.16 14.62 -9.87
CA ASN A 73 -13.17 13.18 -10.21
C ASN A 73 -13.46 12.85 -11.68
N GLU A 74 -13.34 13.80 -12.60
CA GLU A 74 -13.40 13.50 -14.04
C GLU A 74 -12.10 12.85 -14.52
N ILE A 75 -12.20 11.80 -15.34
CA ILE A 75 -11.03 11.05 -15.83
C ILE A 75 -10.50 11.68 -17.11
N LEU A 76 -9.27 12.19 -17.06
CA LEU A 76 -8.58 12.78 -18.22
C LEU A 76 -7.83 11.74 -19.06
N ALA A 77 -7.18 10.80 -18.38
CA ALA A 77 -6.43 9.71 -18.98
C ALA A 77 -6.29 8.54 -17.99
N ALA A 78 -6.21 7.32 -18.49
CA ALA A 78 -5.93 6.12 -17.70
C ALA A 78 -5.00 5.18 -18.46
N GLY A 79 -4.08 4.51 -17.76
CA GLY A 79 -3.17 3.54 -18.36
C GLY A 79 -1.78 3.54 -17.73
N LEU A 80 -0.82 2.96 -18.45
CA LEU A 80 0.59 3.00 -18.07
C LEU A 80 1.16 4.40 -18.34
N GLY A 81 1.59 5.10 -17.29
CA GLY A 81 2.15 6.45 -17.43
C GLY A 81 1.15 7.46 -17.97
N ALA A 82 -0.12 7.37 -17.52
CA ALA A 82 -1.23 8.22 -17.99
C ALA A 82 -0.81 9.68 -18.18
N GLN A 83 -0.94 10.18 -19.41
CA GLN A 83 -0.49 11.51 -19.80
C GLN A 83 -1.64 12.28 -20.47
N LYS A 84 -1.70 13.59 -20.22
CA LYS A 84 -2.63 14.49 -20.92
C LYS A 84 -2.02 15.86 -21.14
N VAL A 85 -2.44 16.51 -22.22
CA VAL A 85 -2.15 17.93 -22.50
C VAL A 85 -3.34 18.77 -22.06
N ALA A 86 -3.11 19.64 -21.09
CA ALA A 86 -4.07 20.66 -20.67
C ALA A 86 -3.74 21.99 -21.36
N THR A 87 -4.78 22.70 -21.76
CA THR A 87 -4.67 24.02 -22.40
C THR A 87 -5.17 25.09 -21.44
N CYS A 88 -4.45 26.20 -21.35
CA CYS A 88 -4.85 27.34 -20.54
C CYS A 88 -6.21 27.87 -20.97
N ARG A 89 -6.97 28.37 -19.99
CA ARG A 89 -8.13 29.21 -20.23
C ARG A 89 -7.73 30.65 -19.89
N GLY A 90 -8.22 31.63 -20.66
CA GLY A 90 -7.85 33.04 -20.48
C GLY A 90 -8.19 33.63 -19.10
N ASN A 91 -8.97 32.92 -18.28
CA ASN A 91 -9.32 33.27 -16.90
C ASN A 91 -8.45 32.59 -15.83
N GLY A 92 -7.36 31.89 -16.21
CA GLY A 92 -6.44 31.25 -15.27
C GLY A 92 -6.72 29.77 -14.95
N GLY A 93 -7.78 29.18 -15.51
CA GLY A 93 -8.07 27.75 -15.38
C GLY A 93 -7.38 26.89 -16.46
N TRP A 94 -7.56 25.58 -16.36
CA TRP A 94 -7.12 24.61 -17.36
C TRP A 94 -8.31 23.91 -18.01
N ARG A 95 -8.12 23.45 -19.25
CA ARG A 95 -9.08 22.60 -19.93
C ARG A 95 -8.40 21.48 -20.69
N ALA A 96 -9.00 20.30 -20.69
CA ALA A 96 -8.54 19.15 -21.45
C ALA A 96 -9.72 18.28 -21.87
N GLU A 97 -9.51 17.44 -22.86
CA GLU A 97 -10.47 16.43 -23.28
C GLU A 97 -10.47 15.28 -22.25
N ASN A 98 -11.63 14.79 -21.82
CA ASN A 98 -11.71 13.63 -20.95
C ASN A 98 -11.60 12.32 -21.77
N VAL A 99 -11.78 11.16 -21.14
CA VAL A 99 -11.74 9.86 -21.84
C VAL A 99 -12.94 9.62 -22.79
N ASP A 100 -14.02 10.41 -22.66
CA ASP A 100 -15.22 10.34 -23.50
C ASP A 100 -15.18 11.33 -24.68
N GLY A 101 -14.07 12.07 -24.85
CA GLY A 101 -13.96 13.10 -25.89
C GLY A 101 -14.58 14.46 -25.52
N ARG A 102 -15.00 14.66 -24.27
CA ARG A 102 -15.62 15.90 -23.81
C ARG A 102 -14.57 16.86 -23.26
N MET A 103 -14.63 18.13 -23.65
CA MET A 103 -13.78 19.15 -23.04
C MET A 103 -14.28 19.50 -21.65
N ILE A 104 -13.42 19.31 -20.64
CA ILE A 104 -13.70 19.67 -19.25
C ILE A 104 -12.75 20.76 -18.78
N ASP A 105 -13.27 21.67 -17.97
CA ASP A 105 -12.51 22.70 -17.28
C ASP A 105 -12.15 22.20 -15.88
N PHE A 106 -10.96 22.53 -15.38
CA PHE A 106 -10.49 22.15 -14.05
C PHE A 106 -9.39 23.08 -13.54
N ASP A 107 -9.27 23.16 -12.22
CA ASP A 107 -8.21 23.92 -11.55
C ASP A 107 -7.11 23.00 -10.99
N THR A 108 -7.48 21.78 -10.61
CA THR A 108 -6.59 20.81 -9.98
C THR A 108 -6.68 19.45 -10.66
N VAL A 109 -5.56 18.73 -10.65
CA VAL A 109 -5.45 17.35 -11.12
C VAL A 109 -4.67 16.52 -10.12
N ARG A 110 -4.94 15.22 -10.11
CA ARG A 110 -4.22 14.24 -9.30
C ARG A 110 -4.04 12.94 -10.05
N CYS A 111 -2.95 12.25 -9.73
CA CYS A 111 -2.67 10.91 -10.21
C CYS A 111 -3.08 9.89 -9.15
N VAL A 112 -3.92 8.93 -9.53
CA VAL A 112 -4.43 7.88 -8.64
C VAL A 112 -3.92 6.53 -9.14
N THR A 113 -3.42 5.68 -8.25
CA THR A 113 -3.01 4.30 -8.59
C THR A 113 -4.25 3.45 -8.84
N MET A 114 -4.31 2.78 -9.99
CA MET A 114 -5.38 1.81 -10.26
C MET A 114 -5.09 0.53 -9.49
N ALA A 115 -6.05 0.06 -8.70
CA ALA A 115 -5.96 -1.25 -8.05
C ALA A 115 -5.75 -2.33 -9.11
N ARG A 116 -4.85 -3.30 -8.82
CA ARG A 116 -4.58 -4.43 -9.70
C ARG A 116 -5.70 -5.44 -9.66
#